data_AF-A0A945GNE7-F1
#
_entry.id   AF-A0A945GNE7-F1
#
_cell.length_a   1.000
_cell.length_b   1.000
_cell.length_c   1.000
_cell.angle_alpha   90.00
_cell.angle_beta   90.00
_cell.angle_gamma   90.00
#
_symmetry.space_group_name_H-M   'P 1'
#
loop_
_entity.id
_entity.type
_entity.pdbx_description
1 polymer ?
#
loop_
_entity_poly.entity_id
_entity_poly.type
_entity_poly.pdbx_seq_one_letter_code
_entity_poly.pdbx_strand_id
1 'polypeptide(L)'
;SGADKGVLEFLGVTADEFTAALGECKTDDEVVAWLGDRLEKPEGEVEGFNQKLQTYGPTDDQVIGYLRKQVDALDPSRTDICSWYGLMLLDDQITFARLKAGV
;
A
#
# COMPACT_ATOMS: atom_id res chain seq x y z
N SER A 1 -9.86 1.86 -2.70
CA SER A 1 -9.47 2.70 -1.55
C SER A 1 -8.62 3.88 -2.04
N GLY A 2 -8.23 4.82 -1.18
CA GLY A 2 -7.30 5.90 -1.56
C GLY A 2 -5.91 5.40 -1.95
N ALA A 3 -5.47 4.27 -1.37
CA ALA A 3 -4.21 3.61 -1.71
C ALA A 3 -4.25 3.04 -3.14
N ASP A 4 -5.31 2.29 -3.47
CA ASP A 4 -5.46 1.68 -4.81
C ASP A 4 -5.50 2.74 -5.91
N LYS A 5 -6.23 3.84 -5.66
CA LYS A 5 -6.32 4.95 -6.62
C LYS A 5 -4.95 5.51 -6.98
N GLY A 6 -4.08 5.72 -5.99
CA GLY A 6 -2.74 6.27 -6.23
C GLY A 6 -1.83 5.34 -7.05
N VAL A 7 -1.91 4.03 -6.81
CA VAL A 7 -1.13 3.04 -7.57
C VAL A 7 -1.66 2.88 -9.00
N LEU A 8 -2.98 2.81 -9.16
CA LEU A 8 -3.62 2.68 -10.47
C LEU A 8 -3.39 3.91 -11.35
N GLU A 9 -3.47 5.11 -10.78
CA GLU A 9 -3.09 6.35 -11.47
C GLU A 9 -1.63 6.36 -11.91
N PHE A 10 -0.71 5.91 -11.03
CA PHE A 10 0.71 5.80 -11.36
C PHE A 10 0.98 4.85 -12.53
N LEU A 11 0.28 3.71 -12.55
CA LEU A 11 0.34 2.71 -13.60
C LEU A 11 -0.42 3.12 -14.88
N GLY A 12 -1.23 4.19 -14.84
CA GLY A 12 -2.04 4.61 -15.99
C GLY A 12 -3.15 3.62 -16.33
N VAL A 13 -3.76 3.03 -15.31
CA VAL A 13 -4.79 1.98 -15.43
C VAL A 13 -6.02 2.42 -14.63
N THR A 14 -7.21 2.19 -15.15
CA THR A 14 -8.45 2.39 -14.39
C THR A 14 -8.77 1.18 -13.51
N ALA A 15 -9.53 1.39 -12.43
CA ALA A 15 -9.95 0.27 -11.56
C ALA A 15 -10.73 -0.81 -12.34
N ASP A 16 -11.54 -0.42 -13.31
CA ASP A 16 -12.33 -1.35 -14.13
C ASP A 16 -11.44 -2.18 -15.06
N GLU A 17 -10.45 -1.57 -15.73
CA GLU A 17 -9.47 -2.29 -16.56
C GLU A 17 -8.64 -3.27 -15.74
N PHE A 18 -8.17 -2.83 -14.56
CA PHE A 18 -7.41 -3.70 -13.67
C PHE A 18 -8.26 -4.89 -13.20
N THR A 19 -9.52 -4.64 -12.82
CA THR A 19 -10.45 -5.69 -12.37
C THR A 19 -10.76 -6.68 -13.50
N ALA A 20 -10.96 -6.19 -14.72
CA ALA A 20 -11.18 -7.04 -15.88
C ALA A 20 -9.96 -7.95 -16.15
N ALA A 21 -8.74 -7.38 -16.09
CA ALA A 21 -7.51 -8.14 -16.27
C ALA A 21 -7.31 -9.22 -15.22
N LEU A 22 -7.65 -8.95 -13.95
CA LEU A 22 -7.61 -9.95 -12.87
C LEU A 22 -8.63 -11.09 -13.06
N GLY A 23 -9.67 -10.89 -13.88
CA GLY A 23 -10.59 -11.97 -14.25
C GLY A 23 -9.99 -12.96 -15.25
N GLU A 24 -8.97 -12.54 -16.01
CA GLU A 24 -8.30 -13.36 -17.04
C GLU A 24 -6.96 -13.90 -16.55
N CYS A 25 -6.19 -13.09 -15.80
CA CYS A 25 -4.91 -13.46 -15.23
C CYS A 25 -5.09 -14.34 -13.99
N LYS A 26 -4.37 -15.46 -13.93
CA LYS A 26 -4.40 -16.45 -12.86
C LYS A 26 -3.19 -16.38 -11.95
N THR A 27 -2.14 -15.66 -12.37
CA THR A 27 -0.88 -15.54 -11.64
C THR A 27 -0.38 -14.10 -11.67
N ASP A 28 0.47 -13.75 -10.70
CA ASP A 28 1.09 -12.42 -10.63
C ASP A 28 1.95 -12.14 -11.87
N ASP A 29 2.64 -13.16 -12.40
CA ASP A 29 3.45 -13.05 -13.62
C ASP A 29 2.59 -12.67 -14.84
N GLU A 30 1.37 -13.21 -14.93
CA GLU A 30 0.42 -12.85 -16.00
C GLU A 30 -0.06 -11.40 -15.84
N VAL A 31 -0.28 -10.92 -14.60
CA VAL A 31 -0.63 -9.52 -14.33
C VAL A 31 0.53 -8.59 -14.68
N VAL A 32 1.76 -8.95 -14.34
CA VAL A 32 2.98 -8.20 -14.69
C VAL A 32 3.14 -8.12 -16.20
N ALA A 33 2.95 -9.24 -16.91
CA ALA A 33 2.99 -9.28 -18.36
C ALA A 33 1.90 -8.41 -19.01
N TRP A 34 0.69 -8.40 -18.45
CA TRP A 34 -0.41 -7.56 -18.91
C TRP A 34 -0.16 -6.06 -18.69
N LEU A 35 0.46 -5.68 -17.58
CA LEU A 35 0.85 -4.29 -17.33
C LEU A 35 1.86 -3.81 -18.40
N GLY A 36 2.81 -4.66 -18.77
CA GLY A 36 3.73 -4.45 -19.89
C GLY A 36 4.48 -3.12 -19.79
N ASP A 37 4.48 -2.35 -20.87
CA ASP A 37 5.16 -1.05 -21.00
C ASP A 37 4.75 -0.02 -19.93
N ARG A 38 3.62 -0.22 -19.24
CA ARG A 38 3.21 0.65 -18.11
C ARG A 38 4.17 0.57 -16.92
N LEU A 39 4.93 -0.52 -16.82
CA LEU A 39 5.98 -0.71 -15.82
C LEU A 39 7.30 -0.06 -16.23
N GLU A 40 7.46 0.33 -17.50
CA GLU A 40 8.65 1.02 -18.00
C GLU A 40 8.63 2.49 -17.57
N LYS A 41 8.94 2.70 -16.28
CA LYS A 41 9.05 4.02 -15.66
C LYS A 41 10.51 4.43 -15.54
N PRO A 42 10.85 5.73 -15.70
CA PRO A 42 12.16 6.23 -15.35
C PRO A 42 12.51 5.87 -13.90
N GLU A 43 13.78 5.53 -13.64
CA GLU A 43 14.24 5.06 -12.32
C GLU A 43 13.85 6.04 -11.19
N GLY A 44 13.95 7.34 -11.43
CA GLY A 44 13.56 8.37 -10.46
C GLY A 44 12.05 8.53 -10.24
N GLU A 45 11.21 8.09 -11.19
CA GLU A 45 9.75 8.15 -11.05
C GLU A 45 9.25 7.05 -10.10
N VAL A 46 9.81 5.85 -10.19
CA VAL A 46 9.50 4.74 -9.27
C VAL A 46 9.97 5.07 -7.86
N GLU A 47 11.20 5.57 -7.71
CA GLU A 47 11.73 5.94 -6.41
C GLU A 47 10.89 7.07 -5.76
N GLY A 48 10.59 8.13 -6.52
CA GLY A 48 9.77 9.24 -6.04
C GLY A 48 8.36 8.81 -5.65
N PHE A 49 7.75 7.89 -6.41
CA PHE A 49 6.46 7.31 -6.05
C PHE A 49 6.53 6.52 -4.74
N ASN A 50 7.53 5.65 -4.59
CA ASN A 50 7.72 4.85 -3.38
C ASN A 50 7.96 5.73 -2.14
N GLN A 51 8.80 6.76 -2.25
CA GLN A 51 9.03 7.72 -1.17
C GLN A 51 7.74 8.45 -0.79
N LYS A 52 6.93 8.87 -1.77
CA LYS A 52 5.63 9.50 -1.52
C LYS A 52 4.72 8.57 -0.71
N LEU A 53 4.61 7.28 -1.07
CA LEU A 53 3.79 6.32 -0.33
C LEU A 53 4.28 6.11 1.10
N GLN A 54 5.60 6.04 1.32
CA GLN A 54 6.19 5.91 2.66
C GLN A 54 5.83 7.07 3.58
N THR A 55 5.65 8.28 3.03
CA THR A 55 5.24 9.48 3.76
C THR A 55 3.75 9.80 3.66
N TYR A 56 2.97 8.96 2.96
CA TYR A 56 1.55 9.23 2.72
C TYR A 56 0.75 9.00 4.00
N GLY A 57 0.56 10.07 4.77
CA GLY A 57 -0.11 10.09 6.05
C GLY A 57 -1.09 11.25 6.19
N PRO A 58 -1.82 11.30 7.31
CA PRO A 58 -2.70 12.42 7.60
C PRO A 58 -1.92 13.71 7.86
N THR A 59 -2.48 14.84 7.42
CA THR A 59 -1.93 16.18 7.67
C THR A 59 -2.73 16.98 8.69
N ASP A 60 -3.89 16.47 9.11
CA ASP A 60 -4.77 17.08 10.10
C ASP A 60 -4.57 16.42 11.47
N ASP A 61 -4.51 17.24 12.52
CA ASP A 61 -4.19 16.79 13.90
C ASP A 61 -5.15 15.72 14.41
N GLN A 62 -6.44 15.82 14.07
CA GLN A 62 -7.43 14.81 14.48
C GLN A 62 -7.12 13.46 13.85
N VAL A 63 -6.77 13.46 12.57
CA VAL A 63 -6.48 12.22 11.83
C VAL A 63 -5.10 11.67 12.18
N ILE A 64 -4.13 12.54 12.51
CA ILE A 64 -2.84 12.13 13.10
C ILE A 64 -3.06 11.41 14.44
N GLY A 65 -3.90 11.97 15.31
CA GLY A 65 -4.26 11.34 16.59
C GLY A 65 -4.93 9.99 16.39
N TYR A 66 -5.78 9.85 15.37
CA TYR A 66 -6.37 8.57 15.00
C TYR A 66 -5.32 7.55 14.55
N LEU A 67 -4.42 7.92 13.62
CA LEU A 67 -3.33 7.04 13.18
C LEU A 67 -2.48 6.59 14.37
N ARG A 68 -2.07 7.54 15.23
CA ARG A 68 -1.25 7.23 16.41
C ARG A 68 -1.94 6.23 17.34
N LYS A 69 -3.24 6.42 17.61
CA LYS A 69 -4.03 5.48 18.41
C LYS A 69 -4.04 4.08 17.82
N GLN A 70 -4.14 3.95 16.50
CA GLN A 70 -4.13 2.64 15.83
C GLN A 70 -2.74 1.98 15.93
N VAL A 71 -1.66 2.75 15.73
CA VAL A 71 -0.30 2.22 15.91
C VAL A 71 -0.08 1.81 17.36
N ASP A 72 -0.50 2.61 18.34
CA ASP A 72 -0.32 2.29 19.77
C ASP A 72 -1.09 1.03 20.21
N ALA A 73 -2.25 0.76 19.59
CA ALA A 73 -3.01 -0.46 19.86
C ALA A 73 -2.31 -1.72 19.32
N LEU A 74 -1.46 -1.57 18.30
CA LEU A 74 -0.72 -2.64 17.66
C LEU A 74 0.66 -2.83 18.30
N ASP A 75 1.46 -1.77 18.32
CA ASP A 75 2.77 -1.70 18.93
C ASP A 75 3.12 -0.24 19.31
N PRO A 76 3.01 0.13 20.61
CA PRO A 76 3.29 1.49 21.05
C PRO A 76 4.77 1.87 20.96
N SER A 77 5.69 0.91 20.74
CA SER A 77 7.10 1.21 20.52
C SER A 77 7.40 1.78 19.14
N ARG A 78 6.49 1.61 18.17
CA ARG A 78 6.63 2.09 16.78
C ARG A 78 6.27 3.56 16.65
N THR A 79 7.07 4.42 17.27
CA THR A 79 6.92 5.89 17.19
C THR A 79 7.33 6.47 15.83
N ASP A 80 8.02 5.68 15.00
CA ASP A 80 8.48 6.02 13.67
C ASP A 80 7.36 6.02 12.60
N ILE A 81 6.26 5.32 12.85
CA ILE A 81 5.16 5.20 11.88
C ILE A 81 4.30 6.46 11.88
N CYS A 82 4.32 7.18 10.76
CA CYS A 82 3.50 8.36 10.50
C CYS A 82 2.66 8.27 9.21
N SER A 83 2.70 7.15 8.49
CA SER A 83 2.00 6.95 7.22
C SER A 83 0.98 5.82 7.27
N TRP A 84 0.00 5.88 6.37
CA TRP A 84 -1.02 4.85 6.23
C TRP A 84 -0.42 3.50 5.84
N TYR A 85 0.55 3.49 4.92
CA TYR A 85 1.25 2.28 4.51
C TYR A 85 2.10 1.70 5.65
N GLY A 86 2.72 2.54 6.47
CA GLY A 86 3.44 2.08 7.66
C GLY A 86 2.52 1.41 8.67
N LEU A 87 1.32 1.98 8.91
CA LEU A 87 0.31 1.37 9.77
C LEU A 87 -0.21 0.04 9.20
N MET A 88 -0.52 -0.02 7.90
CA MET A 88 -0.97 -1.25 7.24
C MET A 88 0.07 -2.37 7.37
N LEU A 89 1.34 -2.05 7.11
CA LEU A 89 2.41 -3.04 7.22
C LEU A 89 2.56 -3.57 8.65
N LEU A 90 2.44 -2.71 9.67
CA LEU A 90 2.48 -3.15 11.07
C LEU A 90 1.30 -4.07 11.40
N ASP A 91 0.09 -3.70 10.97
CA ASP A 91 -1.12 -4.49 11.19
C ASP A 91 -1.00 -5.88 10.53
N ASP A 92 -0.54 -5.94 9.28
CA ASP A 92 -0.31 -7.19 8.54
C ASP A 92 0.73 -8.07 9.25
N GLN A 93 1.87 -7.49 9.67
CA GLN A 93 2.92 -8.22 10.38
C GLN A 93 2.39 -8.88 11.65
N ILE A 94 1.61 -8.15 12.44
CA ILE A 94 1.04 -8.66 13.68
C ILE A 94 -0.06 -9.69 13.39
N THR A 95 -0.95 -9.40 12.45
CA THR A 95 -2.06 -10.28 12.08
C THR A 95 -1.54 -11.61 11.54
N PHE A 96 -0.58 -11.60 10.61
CA PHE A 96 0.00 -12.83 10.08
C PHE A 96 0.86 -13.57 11.11
N ALA A 97 1.54 -12.86 12.02
CA ALA A 97 2.24 -13.52 13.13
C ALA A 97 1.27 -14.26 14.06
N ARG A 98 0.13 -13.66 14.39
CA ARG A 98 -0.94 -14.28 15.20
C ARG A 98 -1.54 -15.50 14.51
N LEU A 99 -1.90 -15.36 13.23
CA LEU A 99 -2.41 -16.47 12.41
C LEU A 99 -1.42 -17.64 12.37
N LYS A 100 -0.12 -17.37 12.21
CA LYS A 100 0.93 -18.39 12.24
C LYS A 100 1.08 -19.04 13.62
N ALA A 101 0.83 -18.31 14.69
CA ALA A 101 0.83 -18.81 16.06
C ALA A 101 -0.47 -19.57 16.43
N GLY A 102 -1.51 -19.52 15.58
CA GLY A 102 -2.80 -20.14 15.82
C GLY A 102 -3.65 -19.43 16.89
N VAL A 103 -3.46 -18.11 17.04
CA VAL A 103 -4.14 -17.26 18.03
C VAL A 103 -4.93 -16.16 17.35
#